data_AF-A0A2S0I621-F1
#
_entry.id   AF-A0A2S0I621-F1
#
_cell.length_a   1.000
_cell.length_b   1.000
_cell.length_c   1.000
_cell.angle_alpha   90.00
_cell.angle_beta   90.00
_cell.angle_gamma   90.00
#
_symmetry.space_group_name_H-M   'P 1'
#
loop_
_entity.id
_entity.type
_entity.pdbx_description
1 polymer ?
#
loop_
_entity_poly.entity_id
_entity_poly.type
_entity_poly.pdbx_seq_one_letter_code
_entity_poly.pdbx_strand_id
1 'polypeptide(L)'
;MMQGAPQEMFDPDNKTSDSPYGFILCKSFALKPETLVKNYWTACLKGEPQHSPSVLVSLADGVVMFVNAQGQLLRNAQGAVLAAMFRHPGGEFQYLLSELIHACQNGRTSDVLPHYRYVIGAHANSSVQCQYYPLS
;
A
#
# COMPACT_ATOMS: atom_id res chain seq x y z
N MET A 1 12.69 -5.01 29.84
CA MET A 1 12.35 -4.68 28.44
C MET A 1 12.29 -3.16 28.37
N MET A 2 13.19 -2.51 27.62
CA MET A 2 13.03 -1.08 27.34
C MET A 2 11.82 -0.98 26.40
N GLN A 3 10.67 -0.56 26.92
CA GLN A 3 9.57 -0.12 26.08
C GLN A 3 10.04 1.16 25.39
N GLY A 4 10.21 1.08 24.06
CA GLY A 4 10.43 2.27 23.24
C GLY A 4 9.31 3.28 23.47
N ALA A 5 9.57 4.55 23.19
CA ALA A 5 8.57 5.60 23.37
C ALA A 5 7.30 5.23 22.56
N PRO A 6 6.08 5.64 22.96
CA PRO A 6 4.84 5.31 22.23
C PRO A 6 4.89 5.68 20.73
N GLN A 7 5.71 6.67 20.38
CA GLN A 7 5.97 7.12 19.01
C GLN A 7 6.75 6.10 18.18
N GLU A 8 7.50 5.19 18.81
CA GLU A 8 8.27 4.13 18.17
C GLU A 8 7.44 2.86 17.93
N MET A 9 6.21 2.78 18.44
CA MET A 9 5.34 1.62 18.22
C MET A 9 5.04 1.44 16.72
N PHE A 10 5.18 0.22 16.20
CA PHE A 10 4.85 -0.10 14.82
C PHE A 10 3.34 0.03 14.60
N ASP A 11 2.91 0.84 13.63
CA ASP A 11 1.50 1.13 13.36
C ASP A 11 1.27 1.27 11.84
N PRO A 12 1.08 0.16 11.12
CA PRO A 12 0.95 0.16 9.66
C PRO A 12 -0.35 0.80 9.18
N ASP A 13 -1.32 1.05 10.07
CA ASP A 13 -2.62 1.64 9.72
C ASP A 13 -2.57 3.17 9.77
N ASN A 14 -1.77 3.75 10.67
CA ASN A 14 -1.67 5.20 10.83
C ASN A 14 -0.29 5.78 10.48
N LYS A 15 0.76 4.95 10.33
CA LYS A 15 2.11 5.38 9.96
C LYS A 15 2.48 4.81 8.60
N THR A 16 2.54 5.69 7.60
CA THR A 16 2.89 5.34 6.22
C THR A 16 4.29 4.74 6.06
N SER A 17 5.20 4.99 7.00
CA SER A 17 6.54 4.35 7.05
C SER A 17 6.49 2.88 7.45
N ASP A 18 5.39 2.45 8.07
CA ASP A 18 5.20 1.12 8.65
C ASP A 18 4.31 0.28 7.73
N SER A 19 3.54 0.93 6.86
CA SER A 19 2.72 0.28 5.83
C SER A 19 3.57 -0.31 4.70
N PRO A 20 3.18 -1.46 4.13
CA PRO A 20 3.81 -1.98 2.92
C PRO A 20 3.71 -0.98 1.76
N TYR A 21 4.82 -0.76 1.05
CA TYR A 21 4.82 0.09 -0.15
C TYR A 21 4.27 -0.69 -1.35
N GLY A 22 2.99 -0.49 -1.66
CA GLY A 22 2.31 -1.15 -2.78
C GLY A 22 2.46 -0.37 -4.08
N PHE A 23 2.80 -1.03 -5.19
CA PHE A 23 2.84 -0.38 -6.50
C PHE A 23 2.25 -1.24 -7.60
N ILE A 24 1.81 -0.58 -8.67
CA ILE A 24 1.37 -1.24 -9.90
C ILE A 24 2.24 -0.70 -11.05
N LEU A 25 2.86 -1.61 -11.80
CA LEU A 25 3.68 -1.27 -12.97
C LEU A 25 3.07 -1.91 -14.22
N CYS A 26 2.81 -1.10 -15.25
CA CYS A 26 2.33 -1.57 -16.54
C CYS A 26 2.99 -0.83 -17.71
N LYS A 27 2.86 -1.38 -18.92
CA LYS A 27 3.37 -0.73 -20.13
C LYS A 27 2.52 0.49 -20.51
N SER A 28 1.20 0.32 -20.51
CA SER A 28 0.21 1.36 -20.81
C SER A 28 -1.08 1.08 -20.05
N PHE A 29 -1.83 2.14 -19.73
CA PHE A 29 -3.15 2.08 -19.10
C PHE A 29 -4.28 1.75 -20.08
N ALA A 30 -4.06 1.92 -21.39
CA ALA A 30 -5.07 1.67 -22.45
C ALA A 30 -6.42 2.39 -22.26
N LEU A 31 -6.45 3.43 -21.41
CA LEU A 31 -7.64 4.21 -21.06
C LEU A 31 -7.32 5.70 -21.16
N LYS A 32 -8.37 6.51 -21.38
CA LYS A 32 -8.25 7.97 -21.26
C LYS A 32 -7.87 8.34 -19.81
N PRO A 33 -6.98 9.32 -19.59
CA PRO A 33 -6.51 9.71 -18.24
C PRO A 33 -7.64 9.94 -17.23
N GLU A 34 -8.65 10.69 -17.64
CA GLU A 34 -9.84 11.02 -16.83
C GLU A 34 -10.66 9.79 -16.44
N THR A 35 -10.80 8.81 -17.33
CA THR A 35 -11.47 7.53 -17.03
C THR A 35 -10.64 6.69 -16.07
N LEU A 36 -9.32 6.62 -16.29
CA LEU A 36 -8.41 5.88 -15.43
C LEU A 36 -8.43 6.43 -14.00
N VAL A 37 -8.20 7.74 -13.84
CA VAL A 37 -8.14 8.39 -12.53
C VAL A 37 -9.46 8.22 -11.77
N LYS A 38 -10.60 8.38 -12.45
CA LYS A 38 -11.92 8.16 -11.84
C LYS A 38 -12.11 6.71 -11.36
N ASN A 39 -11.76 5.74 -12.21
CA ASN A 39 -11.89 4.31 -11.88
C ASN A 39 -10.93 3.91 -10.76
N TYR A 40 -9.68 4.39 -10.80
CA TYR A 40 -8.67 4.15 -9.78
C TYR A 40 -9.11 4.70 -8.42
N TRP A 41 -9.55 5.97 -8.39
CA TRP A 41 -10.10 6.60 -7.19
C TRP A 41 -11.27 5.79 -6.62
N THR A 42 -12.24 5.45 -7.48
CA THR A 42 -13.43 4.68 -7.08
C THR A 42 -13.08 3.29 -6.58
N ALA A 43 -12.10 2.61 -7.20
CA ALA A 43 -11.64 1.29 -6.76
C ALA A 43 -10.98 1.35 -5.38
N CYS A 44 -10.14 2.36 -5.14
CA CYS A 44 -9.45 2.52 -3.86
C CYS A 44 -10.39 2.90 -2.72
N LEU A 45 -11.48 3.63 -3.00
CA LEU A 45 -12.52 3.96 -2.01
C LEU A 45 -13.41 2.78 -1.60
N LYS A 46 -13.39 1.65 -2.32
CA LYS A 46 -14.15 0.45 -1.92
C LYS A 46 -13.51 -0.30 -0.76
N GLY A 47 -12.22 -0.08 -0.54
CA GLY A 47 -11.46 -0.68 0.56
C GLY A 47 -11.06 0.36 1.60
N GLU A 48 -10.29 -0.10 2.58
CA GLU A 48 -9.64 0.76 3.56
C GLU A 48 -8.62 1.69 2.86
N PRO A 49 -8.74 3.03 3.00
CA PRO A 49 -7.87 3.99 2.30
C PRO A 49 -6.37 3.78 2.52
N GLN A 50 -5.98 3.32 3.70
CA GLN A 50 -4.59 3.01 4.08
C GLN A 50 -4.00 1.82 3.30
N HIS A 51 -4.86 0.96 2.71
CA HIS A 51 -4.45 -0.21 1.93
C HIS A 51 -4.43 0.04 0.41
N SER A 52 -4.75 1.25 -0.05
CA SER A 52 -4.66 1.59 -1.47
C SER A 52 -3.21 1.48 -1.97
N PRO A 53 -2.96 1.16 -3.25
CA PRO A 53 -1.62 1.20 -3.81
C PRO A 53 -0.99 2.59 -3.65
N SER A 54 0.31 2.63 -3.36
CA SER A 54 1.06 3.87 -3.18
C SER A 54 1.32 4.60 -4.49
N VAL A 55 1.55 3.86 -5.55
CA VAL A 55 1.78 4.44 -6.88
C VAL A 55 1.34 3.48 -7.98
N LEU A 56 0.73 4.03 -9.02
CA LEU A 56 0.41 3.33 -10.26
C LEU A 56 1.23 3.96 -11.39
N VAL A 57 2.03 3.17 -12.08
CA VAL A 57 3.01 3.64 -13.07
C VAL A 57 2.77 2.96 -14.42
N SER A 58 2.60 3.78 -15.45
CA SER A 58 2.65 3.37 -16.85
C SER A 58 3.94 3.89 -17.48
N LEU A 59 4.66 3.01 -18.17
CA LEU A 59 5.88 3.38 -18.90
C LEU A 59 5.60 4.33 -20.06
N ALA A 60 4.38 4.34 -20.61
CA ALA A 60 4.02 5.15 -21.77
C ALA A 60 3.15 6.37 -21.44
N ASP A 61 2.35 6.29 -20.38
CA ASP A 61 1.27 7.25 -20.14
C ASP A 61 1.60 8.22 -19.01
N GLY A 62 2.19 7.74 -17.91
CA GLY A 62 2.52 8.55 -16.74
C GLY A 62 2.36 7.82 -15.41
N VAL A 63 2.37 8.60 -14.34
CA VAL A 63 2.24 8.17 -12.94
C VAL A 63 0.90 8.64 -12.39
N VAL A 64 0.24 7.79 -11.61
CA VAL A 64 -0.98 8.10 -10.86
C VAL A 64 -0.69 7.95 -9.36
N MET A 65 -1.02 9.00 -8.61
CA MET A 65 -0.90 9.07 -7.15
C MET A 65 -2.06 9.86 -6.55
N PHE A 66 -2.16 9.83 -5.22
CA PHE A 66 -3.16 10.59 -4.47
C PHE A 66 -2.65 11.99 -4.14
N VAL A 67 -3.57 12.93 -3.94
CA VAL A 67 -3.27 14.32 -3.61
C VAL A 67 -4.17 14.79 -2.47
N ASN A 68 -3.61 15.48 -1.49
CA ASN A 68 -4.38 16.12 -0.43
C ASN A 68 -4.90 17.52 -0.83
N ALA A 69 -5.68 18.15 0.06
CA ALA A 69 -6.23 19.49 -0.17
C ALA A 69 -5.15 20.58 -0.36
N GLN A 70 -3.93 20.34 0.11
CA GLN A 70 -2.78 21.24 -0.01
C GLN A 70 -1.98 21.02 -1.30
N GLY A 71 -2.38 20.08 -2.15
CA GLY A 71 -1.69 19.76 -3.40
C GLY A 71 -0.46 18.85 -3.21
N GLN A 72 -0.27 18.24 -2.04
CA GLN A 72 0.84 17.33 -1.78
C GLN A 72 0.50 15.92 -2.25
N LEU A 73 1.48 15.24 -2.87
CA LEU A 73 1.37 13.83 -3.25
C LEU A 73 1.33 12.94 -2.01
N LEU A 74 0.44 11.96 -2.01
CA LEU A 74 0.26 10.98 -0.95
C LEU A 74 0.52 9.57 -1.48
N ARG A 75 1.02 8.71 -0.58
CA ARG A 75 1.36 7.29 -0.83
C ARG A 75 0.21 6.33 -0.52
N ASN A 76 -0.97 6.84 -0.22
CA ASN A 76 -2.22 6.09 -0.11
C ASN A 76 -3.40 7.08 -0.17
N ALA A 77 -4.62 6.56 -0.13
CA ALA A 77 -5.83 7.36 -0.21
C ALA A 77 -6.20 8.05 1.12
N GLN A 78 -5.50 7.77 2.22
CA GLN A 78 -5.79 8.35 3.53
C GLN A 78 -5.51 9.86 3.52
N GLY A 79 -6.54 10.67 3.75
CA GLY A 79 -6.45 12.13 3.70
C GLY A 79 -6.35 12.72 2.28
N ALA A 80 -6.52 11.89 1.24
CA ALA A 80 -6.58 12.35 -0.14
C ALA A 80 -7.93 12.99 -0.45
N VAL A 81 -7.92 14.00 -1.33
CA VAL A 81 -9.14 14.61 -1.90
C VAL A 81 -9.36 14.22 -3.36
N LEU A 82 -8.29 13.79 -4.05
CA LEU A 82 -8.34 13.31 -5.42
C LEU A 82 -7.15 12.38 -5.73
N ALA A 83 -7.25 11.68 -6.87
CA ALA A 83 -6.10 11.08 -7.54
C ALA A 83 -5.69 11.97 -8.72
N ALA A 84 -4.39 12.10 -8.95
CA ALA A 84 -3.82 12.88 -10.04
C ALA A 84 -2.95 12.01 -10.92
N MET A 85 -2.96 12.30 -12.22
CA MET A 85 -2.05 11.72 -13.20
C MET A 85 -1.07 12.79 -13.67
N PHE A 86 0.21 12.46 -13.72
CA PHE A 86 1.25 13.37 -14.19
C PHE A 86 2.35 12.60 -14.94
N ARG A 87 3.25 13.33 -15.60
CA ARG A 87 4.46 12.78 -16.18
C ARG A 87 5.68 13.31 -15.45
N HIS A 88 6.57 12.42 -15.05
CA HIS A 88 7.77 12.82 -14.34
C HIS A 88 8.89 13.21 -15.32
N PRO A 89 9.56 14.37 -15.13
CA PRO A 89 10.60 14.84 -16.06
C PRO A 89 11.79 13.89 -16.18
N GLY A 90 12.07 13.10 -15.15
CA GLY A 90 13.12 12.08 -15.15
C GLY A 90 12.72 10.72 -15.74
N GLY A 91 11.46 10.57 -16.18
CA GLY A 91 10.89 9.30 -16.62
C GLY A 91 10.13 8.57 -15.51
N GLU A 92 9.12 7.82 -15.91
CA GLU A 92 8.14 7.22 -14.99
C GLU A 92 8.72 6.01 -14.23
N PHE A 93 9.59 5.24 -14.89
CA PHE A 93 10.29 4.13 -14.23
C PHE A 93 11.33 4.65 -13.23
N GLN A 94 12.06 5.71 -13.59
CA GLN A 94 13.03 6.34 -12.70
C GLN A 94 12.34 6.94 -11.47
N TYR A 95 11.14 7.50 -11.65
CA TYR A 95 10.30 7.94 -10.55
C TYR A 95 9.96 6.79 -9.60
N LEU A 96 9.46 5.67 -10.14
CA LEU A 96 9.17 4.47 -9.34
C LEU A 96 10.41 3.97 -8.58
N LEU A 97 11.56 3.90 -9.26
CA LEU A 97 12.80 3.46 -8.64
C LEU A 97 13.22 4.38 -7.48
N SER A 98 13.10 5.70 -7.65
CA SER A 98 13.38 6.67 -6.60
C SER A 98 12.47 6.47 -5.39
N GLU A 99 11.18 6.26 -5.63
CA GLU A 99 10.20 6.00 -4.56
C GLU A 99 10.48 4.67 -3.84
N LEU A 100 10.85 3.61 -4.56
CA LEU A 100 11.21 2.32 -3.95
C LEU A 100 12.48 2.44 -3.10
N ILE A 101 13.50 3.15 -3.57
CA ILE A 101 14.70 3.43 -2.79
C ILE A 101 14.34 4.18 -1.51
N HIS A 102 13.50 5.21 -1.62
CA HIS A 102 13.04 5.96 -0.46
C HIS A 102 12.24 5.10 0.52
N ALA A 103 11.37 4.22 0.02
CA ALA A 103 10.62 3.27 0.85
C ALA A 103 11.54 2.27 1.55
N CYS A 104 12.57 1.76 0.88
CA CYS A 104 13.56 0.87 1.51
C CYS A 104 14.42 1.57 2.57
N GLN A 105 14.73 2.86 2.37
CA GLN A 105 15.56 3.64 3.29
C GLN A 105 14.79 4.11 4.54
N ASN A 106 13.52 4.48 4.37
CA ASN A 106 12.71 5.08 5.43
C ASN A 106 11.66 4.13 6.00
N GLY A 107 11.42 2.99 5.35
CA GLY A 107 10.53 1.95 5.82
C GLY A 107 11.08 1.34 7.10
N ARG A 108 10.22 1.18 8.11
CA ARG A 108 10.61 0.56 9.37
C ARG A 108 10.56 -0.96 9.23
N THR A 109 11.58 -1.63 9.75
CA THR A 109 11.60 -3.09 9.82
C THR A 109 10.47 -3.57 10.73
N SER A 110 9.67 -4.54 10.27
CA SER A 110 8.72 -5.20 11.16
C SER A 110 9.46 -5.92 12.29
N ASP A 111 8.83 -6.08 13.44
CA ASP A 111 9.35 -6.96 14.49
C ASP A 111 9.66 -8.36 13.92
N VAL A 112 10.66 -9.02 14.51
CA VAL A 112 10.94 -10.44 14.25
C VAL A 112 9.63 -11.18 14.39
N LEU A 113 9.16 -11.76 13.28
CA LEU A 113 7.90 -12.50 13.25
C LEU A 113 7.88 -13.45 14.46
N PRO A 114 6.84 -13.41 15.30
CA PRO A 114 6.74 -14.31 16.43
C PRO A 114 6.75 -15.74 15.91
N HIS A 115 7.93 -16.38 15.92
CA HIS A 115 8.16 -17.69 15.34
C HIS A 115 7.13 -18.71 15.85
N TYR A 116 6.71 -18.55 17.12
CA TYR A 116 5.66 -19.36 17.76
C TYR A 116 4.29 -19.33 17.05
N ARG A 117 3.94 -18.26 16.32
CA ARG A 117 2.69 -18.19 15.51
C ARG A 117 2.76 -19.06 14.25
N TYR A 118 3.97 -19.41 13.82
CA TYR A 118 4.22 -20.19 12.60
C TYR A 118 4.67 -21.62 12.89
N VAL A 119 4.92 -21.97 14.16
CA VAL A 119 5.14 -23.36 14.58
C VAL A 119 3.79 -24.06 14.65
N ILE A 120 3.48 -24.82 13.59
CA ILE A 120 2.37 -25.77 13.55
C ILE A 120 2.63 -26.81 14.67
N GLY A 121 1.97 -26.63 15.81
CA GLY A 121 2.15 -27.47 17.00
C GLY A 121 1.84 -26.76 18.31
N ALA A 122 1.99 -25.43 18.39
CA ALA A 122 1.68 -24.67 19.60
C ALA A 122 0.16 -24.52 19.87
N HIS A 123 -0.67 -24.69 18.84
CA HIS A 123 -2.14 -24.65 18.92
C HIS A 123 -2.80 -26.05 19.00
N ALA A 124 -2.04 -27.13 19.22
CA ALA A 124 -2.59 -28.48 19.33
C ALA A 124 -3.56 -28.67 20.52
N ASN A 125 -3.73 -27.67 21.40
CA ASN A 125 -4.69 -27.70 22.51
C ASN A 125 -6.00 -26.93 22.25
N SER A 126 -6.17 -26.26 21.12
CA SER A 126 -7.46 -25.67 20.74
C SER A 126 -8.08 -26.51 19.64
N SER A 127 -9.05 -27.35 20.02
CA SER A 127 -9.85 -28.17 19.13
C SER A 127 -10.54 -27.30 18.07
N VAL A 128 -9.94 -27.20 16.89
CA VAL A 128 -10.59 -26.63 15.70
C VAL A 128 -11.64 -27.64 15.25
N GLN A 129 -12.91 -27.39 15.57
CA GLN A 129 -14.01 -28.11 14.96
C GLN A 129 -14.15 -27.63 13.51
N CYS A 130 -13.73 -28.46 12.56
CA CYS A 130 -14.07 -28.26 11.15
C CYS A 130 -15.58 -28.46 10.98
N GLN A 131 -16.30 -27.37 10.66
CA GLN A 131 -17.67 -27.47 10.14
C GLN A 131 -17.59 -27.80 8.65
N TYR A 132 -18.08 -28.98 8.29
CA TYR A 132 -18.25 -29.39 6.90
C TYR A 132 -19.63 -28.93 6.42
N TYR A 133 -19.66 -28.10 5.37
CA TYR A 133 -20.90 -27.75 4.67
C TYR A 133 -21.13 -28.74 3.53
N PRO A 134 -22.29 -29.40 3.45
CA PRO A 134 -22.62 -30.24 2.31
C PRO A 134 -22.80 -29.39 1.06
N LEU A 135 -22.20 -29.85 -0.04
CA LEU A 135 -22.43 -29.28 -1.36
C LEU A 135 -23.85 -29.64 -1.80
N SER A 136 -24.70 -28.62 -1.95
CA SER A 136 -26.00 -28.70 -2.62
C SER A 136 -25.86 -28.51 -4.12
#